data_AF-A0A7X7RT15-F1
#
_entry.id   AF-A0A7X7RT15-F1
#
_cell.length_a   1.000
_cell.length_b   1.000
_cell.length_c   1.000
_cell.angle_alpha   90.00
_cell.angle_beta   90.00
_cell.angle_gamma   90.00
#
_symmetry.space_group_name_H-M   'P 1'
#
loop_
_entity.id
_entity.type
_entity.pdbx_description
1 polymer ?
#
loop_
_entity_poly.entity_id
_entity_poly.type
_entity_poly.pdbx_seq_one_letter_code
_entity_poly.pdbx_strand_id
1 'polypeptide(L)'
;MRKKNSGLTLIFVFIIAAMLSGCNKIDLTDVSIEKSEETTIIEEAQTTEDTDSFSFQKLKNYEFYLSSGVGAWGTQLLIHEDGTFAGIYQDAEQGESAEGYENGTIYLCEFSGAFTQPEQVNEYTYSVKIKDMQLKHSPDTEEVIDQIRYVYAEPCGLDEATDLYFYLPGAPVKELPTEFTEWIQTCAGMDETTEELPFYGLFNVSAGFGFSGYDISKTNTNEVNAADLTGTDDGIESTEDTADTSAAANPAMDEKFAAALNEVADYENHLTNDALSQQDMNEYARKIYGVWDNELNKVWKQLESQLEASQMEELRIKEREWIAYKEKEIKKAGAEFEGGSMQPCIEAMKGAEMTKARVYELAEMLK
;
A
#
# COMPACT_ATOMS: atom_id res chain seq x y z
N MET A 1 -19.33 -48.97 -12.09
CA MET A 1 -20.12 -47.73 -11.97
C MET A 1 -19.16 -46.62 -11.55
N ARG A 2 -19.04 -45.58 -12.37
CA ARG A 2 -18.17 -44.41 -12.16
C ARG A 2 -18.82 -43.47 -11.14
N LYS A 3 -18.06 -43.00 -10.16
CA LYS A 3 -18.17 -41.64 -9.62
C LYS A 3 -16.79 -41.00 -9.71
N LYS A 4 -16.69 -39.98 -10.55
CA LYS A 4 -15.62 -38.97 -10.56
C LYS A 4 -15.91 -37.97 -9.43
N ASN A 5 -14.84 -37.40 -8.87
CA ASN A 5 -14.65 -36.02 -8.43
C ASN A 5 -13.19 -35.96 -7.93
N SER A 6 -12.21 -35.84 -8.82
CA SER A 6 -11.52 -34.59 -9.20
C SER A 6 -11.10 -33.74 -8.00
N GLY A 7 -9.82 -33.86 -7.63
CA GLY A 7 -9.14 -32.85 -6.84
C GLY A 7 -8.92 -31.57 -7.65
N LEU A 8 -8.74 -30.47 -6.93
CA LEU A 8 -8.17 -29.24 -7.47
C LEU A 8 -7.26 -28.64 -6.39
N THR A 9 -5.99 -29.02 -6.47
CA THR A 9 -4.88 -28.32 -5.84
C THR A 9 -4.70 -27.02 -6.62
N LEU A 10 -4.95 -25.86 -6.01
CA LEU A 10 -4.69 -24.57 -6.65
C LEU A 10 -3.33 -24.05 -6.18
N ILE A 11 -2.31 -24.40 -6.96
CA ILE A 11 -0.96 -23.84 -6.90
C ILE A 11 -1.05 -22.48 -7.62
N PHE A 12 -0.88 -21.36 -6.90
CA PHE A 12 -0.74 -20.03 -7.51
C PHE A 12 0.69 -19.90 -8.07
N VAL A 13 0.86 -20.31 -9.32
CA VAL A 13 2.07 -20.14 -10.14
C VAL A 13 1.65 -19.40 -11.41
N PHE A 14 2.21 -18.19 -11.59
CA PHE A 14 2.25 -17.36 -12.81
C PHE A 14 0.97 -17.21 -13.67
N ILE A 15 0.41 -16.00 -13.69
CA ILE A 15 -0.17 -15.42 -14.92
C ILE A 15 0.54 -14.10 -15.21
N ILE A 16 1.69 -14.20 -15.87
CA ILE A 16 2.18 -13.19 -16.81
C ILE A 16 2.11 -13.83 -18.21
N ALA A 17 1.56 -13.07 -19.15
CA ALA A 17 1.45 -13.32 -20.60
C ALA A 17 0.31 -14.22 -21.11
N ALA A 18 -0.84 -13.60 -21.40
CA ALA A 18 -1.60 -13.84 -22.64
C ALA A 18 -2.73 -12.80 -22.85
N MET A 19 -2.39 -11.55 -23.21
CA MET A 19 -3.30 -10.69 -23.98
C MET A 19 -2.54 -9.95 -25.08
N LEU A 20 -2.04 -10.74 -26.03
CA LEU A 20 -1.86 -10.29 -27.40
C LEU A 20 -2.56 -11.30 -28.29
N SER A 21 -3.43 -10.78 -29.16
CA SER A 21 -4.13 -11.45 -30.27
C SER A 21 -5.55 -11.96 -29.99
N GLY A 22 -6.44 -11.00 -29.75
CA GLY A 22 -7.87 -11.11 -30.04
C GLY A 22 -8.38 -9.75 -30.48
N CYS A 23 -8.35 -9.49 -31.79
CA CYS A 23 -8.77 -8.23 -32.40
C CYS A 23 -10.20 -7.85 -32.04
N ASN A 24 -10.39 -6.64 -31.51
CA ASN A 24 -11.34 -5.69 -32.07
C ASN A 24 -10.75 -4.29 -31.90
N LYS A 25 -10.22 -3.76 -33.02
CA LYS A 25 -9.83 -2.36 -33.13
C LYS A 25 -11.09 -1.52 -33.00
N ILE A 26 -11.14 -0.65 -31.98
CA ILE A 26 -11.96 0.55 -32.10
C ILE A 26 -11.14 1.51 -32.97
N ASP A 27 -11.63 1.69 -34.19
CA ASP A 27 -11.16 2.66 -35.16
C ASP A 27 -11.66 4.04 -34.71
N LEU A 28 -10.74 4.97 -34.45
CA LEU A 28 -11.05 6.37 -34.11
C LEU A 28 -10.79 7.31 -35.29
N THR A 29 -10.95 6.83 -36.54
CA THR A 29 -11.05 7.70 -37.72
C THR A 29 -12.49 8.11 -37.99
N ASP A 30 -13.05 8.99 -37.15
CA ASP A 30 -14.00 10.04 -37.58
C ASP A 30 -14.54 10.83 -36.36
N VAL A 31 -13.85 11.91 -36.00
CA VAL A 31 -14.53 13.12 -35.48
C VAL A 31 -13.86 14.33 -36.12
N SER A 32 -14.66 15.07 -36.88
CA SER A 32 -14.28 16.23 -37.66
C SER A 32 -13.89 17.41 -36.76
N ILE A 33 -12.64 17.88 -36.89
CA ILE A 33 -12.20 19.15 -36.31
C ILE A 33 -12.38 20.23 -37.37
N GLU A 34 -13.32 21.15 -37.14
CA GLU A 34 -13.36 22.41 -37.89
C GLU A 34 -12.18 23.29 -37.46
N LYS A 35 -11.34 23.58 -38.45
CA LYS A 35 -10.15 24.44 -38.37
C LYS A 35 -10.59 25.91 -38.33
N SER A 36 -10.32 26.63 -37.25
CA SER A 36 -10.21 28.09 -37.30
C SER A 36 -8.74 28.47 -37.52
N GLU A 37 -8.46 29.10 -38.65
CA GLU A 37 -7.15 29.63 -39.00
C GLU A 37 -6.91 30.94 -38.25
N GLU A 38 -5.81 31.04 -37.52
CA GLU A 38 -5.09 32.31 -37.41
C GLU A 38 -3.60 32.05 -37.53
N THR A 39 -2.97 32.85 -38.39
CA THR A 39 -1.60 32.72 -38.89
C THR A 39 -0.70 33.70 -38.15
N THR A 40 0.62 33.43 -38.24
CA THR A 40 1.78 34.33 -38.04
C THR A 40 2.22 34.54 -36.57
N ILE A 41 3.50 34.46 -36.17
CA ILE A 41 4.81 34.54 -36.84
C ILE A 41 5.79 33.60 -36.10
N ILE A 42 6.68 32.93 -36.84
CA ILE A 42 7.81 32.16 -36.32
C ILE A 42 8.89 33.13 -35.83
N GLU A 43 9.18 33.11 -34.53
CA GLU A 43 10.48 33.53 -34.01
C GLU A 43 11.19 32.26 -33.52
N GLU A 44 12.26 31.88 -34.25
CA GLU A 44 13.20 30.85 -33.82
C GLU A 44 13.90 31.34 -32.54
N ALA A 45 13.37 30.96 -31.39
CA ALA A 45 14.16 30.90 -30.16
C ALA A 45 14.73 29.48 -30.06
N GLN A 46 16.05 29.39 -30.10
CA GLN A 46 16.79 28.16 -29.86
C GLN A 46 16.44 27.63 -28.46
N THR A 47 15.57 26.63 -28.38
CA THR A 47 15.46 25.78 -27.21
C THR A 47 16.64 24.82 -27.26
N THR A 48 17.71 25.19 -26.56
CA THR A 48 18.56 24.19 -25.92
C THR A 48 17.62 23.32 -25.08
N GLU A 49 17.43 22.07 -25.45
CA GLU A 49 16.82 21.07 -24.57
C GLU A 49 17.71 20.98 -23.33
N ASP A 50 17.34 21.74 -22.31
CA ASP A 50 17.93 21.65 -20.98
C ASP A 50 17.32 20.40 -20.33
N THR A 51 17.92 19.26 -20.64
CA THR A 51 17.50 17.92 -20.17
C THR A 51 17.53 17.79 -18.65
N ASP A 52 18.04 18.80 -17.93
CA ASP A 52 18.12 18.81 -16.46
C ASP A 52 16.96 19.52 -15.76
N SER A 53 16.15 20.32 -16.45
CA SER A 53 14.98 20.98 -15.84
C SER A 53 13.96 19.97 -15.29
N PHE A 54 13.29 20.32 -14.18
CA PHE A 54 12.30 19.43 -13.56
C PHE A 54 11.04 19.32 -14.43
N SER A 55 10.53 18.09 -14.55
CA SER A 55 9.24 17.78 -15.12
C SER A 55 8.60 16.62 -14.36
N PHE A 56 7.28 16.45 -14.49
CA PHE A 56 6.56 15.36 -13.83
C PHE A 56 7.03 13.96 -14.27
N GLN A 57 7.70 13.83 -15.42
CA GLN A 57 8.34 12.56 -15.81
C GLN A 57 9.37 12.05 -14.80
N LYS A 58 10.04 12.96 -14.09
CA LYS A 58 10.98 12.61 -13.01
C LYS A 58 10.28 11.99 -11.80
N LEU A 59 8.95 12.12 -11.70
CA LEU A 59 8.11 11.59 -10.61
C LEU A 59 7.42 10.25 -10.94
N LYS A 60 7.64 9.67 -12.12
CA LYS A 60 6.91 8.45 -12.55
C LYS A 60 7.03 7.23 -11.61
N ASN A 61 8.07 7.19 -10.79
CA ASN A 61 8.32 6.17 -9.78
C ASN A 61 8.23 6.74 -8.35
N TYR A 62 7.49 7.83 -8.17
CA TYR A 62 7.35 8.48 -6.87
C TYR A 62 5.90 8.51 -6.43
N GLU A 63 5.70 8.16 -5.17
CA GLU A 63 4.46 8.41 -4.43
C GLU A 63 4.74 9.45 -3.34
N PHE A 64 3.84 10.41 -3.17
CA PHE A 64 3.92 11.44 -2.15
C PHE A 64 3.01 11.08 -0.99
N TYR A 65 3.54 11.17 0.23
CA TYR A 65 2.82 10.83 1.45
C TYR A 65 2.85 11.97 2.47
N LEU A 66 1.69 12.29 3.02
CA LEU A 66 1.49 13.20 4.14
C LEU A 66 0.92 12.42 5.32
N SER A 67 1.57 12.51 6.48
CA SER A 67 1.01 12.09 7.77
C SER A 67 1.78 12.78 8.90
N SER A 68 1.24 12.74 10.12
CA SER A 68 1.98 13.17 11.32
C SER A 68 2.88 12.08 11.91
N GLY A 69 2.92 10.87 11.32
CA GLY A 69 3.60 9.71 11.91
C GLY A 69 2.93 9.13 13.16
N VAL A 70 1.80 9.70 13.63
CA VAL A 70 1.02 9.24 14.78
C VAL A 70 -0.47 9.31 14.45
N GLY A 71 -1.20 8.23 14.72
CA GLY A 71 -2.61 8.10 14.35
C GLY A 71 -2.79 7.28 13.07
N ALA A 72 -4.04 6.95 12.76
CA ALA A 72 -4.39 6.11 11.62
C ALA A 72 -4.86 6.95 10.43
N TRP A 73 -4.13 8.04 10.14
CA TRP A 73 -4.46 8.98 9.07
C TRP A 73 -3.29 9.26 8.13
N GLY A 74 -3.61 9.65 6.91
CA GLY A 74 -2.63 10.15 5.94
C GLY A 74 -3.25 10.41 4.57
N THR A 75 -2.49 11.12 3.74
CA THR A 75 -2.81 11.36 2.33
C THR A 75 -1.73 10.77 1.45
N GLN A 76 -2.12 9.91 0.51
CA GLN A 76 -1.29 9.39 -0.56
C GLN A 76 -1.60 10.15 -1.86
N LEU A 77 -0.58 10.47 -2.63
CA LEU A 77 -0.68 11.22 -3.88
C LEU A 77 0.28 10.64 -4.93
N LEU A 78 -0.28 10.18 -6.04
CA LEU A 78 0.45 9.73 -7.22
C LEU A 78 0.38 10.81 -8.30
N ILE A 79 1.53 11.13 -8.90
CA ILE A 79 1.64 12.14 -9.96
C ILE A 79 2.13 11.46 -11.23
N HIS A 80 1.33 11.55 -12.29
CA HIS A 80 1.64 10.99 -13.60
C HIS A 80 2.58 11.89 -14.40
N GLU A 81 3.22 11.31 -15.40
CA GLU A 81 4.23 11.96 -16.25
C GLU A 81 3.73 13.23 -16.96
N ASP A 82 2.42 13.35 -17.18
CA ASP A 82 1.76 14.48 -17.84
C ASP A 82 1.29 15.57 -16.86
N GLY A 83 1.48 15.37 -15.55
CA GLY A 83 1.04 16.28 -14.49
C GLY A 83 -0.38 16.05 -13.99
N THR A 84 -1.08 15.04 -14.48
CA THR A 84 -2.29 14.54 -13.83
C THR A 84 -1.94 13.82 -12.53
N PHE A 85 -2.86 13.79 -11.57
CA PHE A 85 -2.65 13.15 -10.29
C PHE A 85 -3.90 12.44 -9.78
N ALA A 86 -3.70 11.47 -8.90
CA ALA A 86 -4.73 10.80 -8.12
C ALA A 86 -4.25 10.65 -6.68
N GLY A 87 -5.18 10.73 -5.73
CA GLY A 87 -4.83 10.60 -4.32
C GLY A 87 -6.00 10.13 -3.46
N ILE A 88 -5.64 9.71 -2.26
CA ILE A 88 -6.56 9.27 -1.23
C ILE A 88 -6.12 9.83 0.12
N TYR A 89 -7.01 10.54 0.80
CA TYR A 89 -6.91 10.85 2.22
C TYR A 89 -7.77 9.87 2.99
N GLN A 90 -7.23 9.34 4.09
CA GLN A 90 -7.98 8.52 5.03
C GLN A 90 -7.62 8.90 6.46
N ASP A 91 -8.60 8.86 7.37
CA ASP A 91 -8.41 8.85 8.82
C ASP A 91 -9.37 7.85 9.47
N ALA A 92 -8.82 6.87 10.19
CA ALA A 92 -9.61 5.82 10.82
C ALA A 92 -9.81 6.08 12.32
N GLU A 93 -11.02 6.46 12.68
CA GLU A 93 -11.45 6.75 14.05
C GLU A 93 -12.30 5.61 14.61
N GLN A 94 -11.63 4.54 15.08
CA GLN A 94 -12.31 3.39 15.69
C GLN A 94 -13.11 3.76 16.96
N GLY A 95 -12.75 4.86 17.62
CA GLY A 95 -13.47 5.38 18.79
C GLY A 95 -14.82 6.00 18.44
N GLU A 96 -15.01 6.46 17.21
CA GLU A 96 -16.27 7.07 16.73
C GLU A 96 -17.22 5.99 16.19
N SER A 97 -17.78 5.17 17.08
CA SER A 97 -18.77 4.14 16.76
C SER A 97 -20.11 4.42 17.42
N ALA A 98 -21.21 3.94 16.81
CA ALA A 98 -22.54 3.96 17.40
C ALA A 98 -23.39 2.78 16.91
N GLU A 99 -24.64 2.69 17.39
CA GLU A 99 -25.60 1.69 16.89
C GLU A 99 -25.80 1.87 15.38
N GLY A 100 -25.55 0.80 14.62
CA GLY A 100 -25.59 0.80 13.15
C GLY A 100 -24.26 1.09 12.47
N TYR A 101 -23.22 1.51 13.19
CA TYR A 101 -21.84 1.57 12.70
C TYR A 101 -20.82 1.24 13.81
N GLU A 102 -20.93 0.03 14.34
CA GLU A 102 -20.14 -0.45 15.49
C GLU A 102 -18.65 -0.64 15.16
N ASN A 103 -18.29 -0.70 13.86
CA ASN A 103 -16.91 -0.88 13.40
C ASN A 103 -16.15 0.45 13.26
N GLY A 104 -16.73 1.56 13.72
CA GLY A 104 -16.07 2.88 13.79
C GLY A 104 -16.39 3.79 12.60
N THR A 105 -15.65 4.90 12.52
CA THR A 105 -15.79 5.90 11.46
C THR A 105 -14.49 6.01 10.66
N ILE A 106 -14.59 6.14 9.34
CA ILE A 106 -13.48 6.45 8.44
C ILE A 106 -13.78 7.78 7.75
N TYR A 107 -12.91 8.78 7.94
CA TYR A 107 -12.90 9.97 7.11
C TYR A 107 -12.15 9.63 5.83
N LEU A 108 -12.75 9.91 4.67
CA LEU A 108 -12.24 9.47 3.37
C LEU A 108 -12.37 10.58 2.33
N CYS A 109 -11.31 10.82 1.56
CA CYS A 109 -11.39 11.61 0.35
C CYS A 109 -10.62 10.91 -0.77
N GLU A 110 -11.32 10.47 -1.81
CA GLU A 110 -10.70 9.99 -3.05
C GLU A 110 -10.78 11.11 -4.09
N PHE A 111 -9.65 11.49 -4.66
CA PHE A 111 -9.57 12.65 -5.54
C PHE A 111 -8.62 12.43 -6.72
N SER A 112 -8.85 13.19 -7.78
CA SER A 112 -7.97 13.24 -8.95
C SER A 112 -7.97 14.63 -9.55
N GLY A 113 -6.96 14.98 -10.33
CA GLY A 113 -6.85 16.30 -10.91
C GLY A 113 -5.64 16.45 -11.82
N ALA A 114 -5.29 17.71 -12.09
CA ALA A 114 -4.09 18.05 -12.84
C ALA A 114 -3.42 19.29 -12.27
N PHE A 115 -2.09 19.29 -12.29
CA PHE A 115 -1.30 20.48 -12.03
C PHE A 115 -1.15 21.35 -13.29
N THR A 116 -0.84 22.62 -13.09
CA THR A 116 -0.24 23.45 -14.15
C THR A 116 1.17 22.95 -14.48
N GLN A 117 1.75 23.46 -15.57
CA GLN A 117 3.16 23.19 -15.86
C GLN A 117 4.05 23.76 -14.74
N PRO A 118 5.15 23.07 -14.36
CA PRO A 118 6.08 23.56 -13.36
C PRO A 118 6.78 24.85 -13.79
N GLU A 119 6.76 25.85 -12.93
CA GLU A 119 7.51 27.11 -13.09
C GLU A 119 8.70 27.10 -12.13
N GLN A 120 9.92 27.25 -12.65
CA GLN A 120 11.12 27.25 -11.81
C GLN A 120 11.15 28.51 -10.92
N VAL A 121 11.26 28.31 -9.61
CA VAL A 121 11.42 29.39 -8.62
C VAL A 121 12.89 29.64 -8.32
N ASN A 122 13.65 28.56 -8.12
CA ASN A 122 15.11 28.57 -7.94
C ASN A 122 15.70 27.22 -8.37
N GLU A 123 16.98 26.97 -8.06
CA GLU A 123 17.68 25.73 -8.42
C GLU A 123 16.96 24.45 -7.93
N TYR A 124 16.36 24.49 -6.75
CA TYR A 124 15.76 23.32 -6.09
C TYR A 124 14.24 23.41 -5.91
N THR A 125 13.59 24.46 -6.40
CA THR A 125 12.16 24.71 -6.15
C THR A 125 11.42 25.00 -7.44
N TYR A 126 10.31 24.29 -7.64
CA TYR A 126 9.39 24.51 -8.74
C TYR A 126 7.99 24.75 -8.20
N SER A 127 7.28 25.74 -8.75
CA SER A 127 5.91 26.07 -8.40
C SER A 127 4.93 25.46 -9.38
N VAL A 128 3.83 24.93 -8.84
CA VAL A 128 2.65 24.53 -9.60
C VAL A 128 1.38 25.04 -8.92
N LYS A 129 0.29 25.06 -9.67
CA LYS A 129 -1.07 25.24 -9.16
C LYS A 129 -1.91 24.03 -9.51
N ILE A 130 -2.98 23.80 -8.75
CA ILE A 130 -4.01 22.83 -9.13
C ILE A 130 -4.87 23.47 -10.22
N LYS A 131 -4.86 22.89 -11.42
CA LYS A 131 -5.64 23.36 -12.56
C LYS A 131 -7.11 22.98 -12.41
N ASP A 132 -7.34 21.73 -12.04
CA ASP A 132 -8.65 21.16 -11.75
C ASP A 132 -8.51 20.00 -10.78
N MET A 133 -9.55 19.78 -9.98
CA MET A 133 -9.65 18.66 -9.06
C MET A 133 -11.09 18.16 -9.01
N GLN A 134 -11.23 16.84 -8.97
CA GLN A 134 -12.49 16.13 -8.84
C GLN A 134 -12.42 15.22 -7.63
N LEU A 135 -13.44 15.31 -6.79
CA LEU A 135 -13.64 14.44 -5.66
C LEU A 135 -14.66 13.37 -6.05
N LYS A 136 -14.39 12.11 -5.72
CA LYS A 136 -15.30 11.00 -6.02
C LYS A 136 -16.62 11.14 -5.26
N HIS A 137 -16.55 11.66 -4.04
CA HIS A 137 -17.69 11.94 -3.17
C HIS A 137 -17.69 13.41 -2.77
N SER A 138 -18.88 13.96 -2.52
CA SER A 138 -18.99 15.35 -2.06
C SER A 138 -18.56 15.43 -0.58
N PRO A 139 -17.75 16.42 -0.18
CA PRO A 139 -17.42 16.64 1.22
C PRO A 139 -18.68 16.80 2.08
N ASP A 140 -18.56 16.46 3.36
CA ASP A 140 -19.63 16.48 4.38
C ASP A 140 -20.82 15.55 4.09
N THR A 141 -20.70 14.66 3.09
CA THR A 141 -21.64 13.56 2.90
C THR A 141 -21.15 12.32 3.65
N GLU A 142 -22.06 11.39 3.91
CA GLU A 142 -21.74 10.17 4.65
C GLU A 142 -22.55 8.99 4.15
N GLU A 143 -22.00 7.80 4.36
CA GLU A 143 -22.71 6.54 4.18
C GLU A 143 -22.25 5.52 5.22
N VAL A 144 -23.04 4.47 5.41
CA VAL A 144 -22.66 3.33 6.26
C VAL A 144 -22.60 2.08 5.40
N ILE A 145 -21.44 1.44 5.39
CA ILE A 145 -21.19 0.18 4.68
C ILE A 145 -20.56 -0.78 5.68
N ASP A 146 -21.10 -2.00 5.80
CA ASP A 146 -20.57 -3.07 6.65
C ASP A 146 -20.26 -2.61 8.10
N GLN A 147 -21.20 -1.84 8.68
CA GLN A 147 -21.12 -1.30 10.04
C GLN A 147 -19.96 -0.30 10.24
N ILE A 148 -19.40 0.25 9.16
CA ILE A 148 -18.43 1.34 9.19
C ILE A 148 -19.13 2.58 8.64
N ARG A 149 -19.02 3.70 9.35
CA ARG A 149 -19.48 5.00 8.86
C ARG A 149 -18.36 5.66 8.06
N TYR A 150 -18.60 5.94 6.80
CA TYR A 150 -17.72 6.75 5.95
C TYR A 150 -18.20 8.19 5.99
N VAL A 151 -17.31 9.10 6.38
CA VAL A 151 -17.55 10.55 6.32
C VAL A 151 -16.63 11.11 5.25
N TYR A 152 -17.19 11.67 4.18
CA TYR A 152 -16.38 12.15 3.08
C TYR A 152 -15.81 13.53 3.39
N ALA A 153 -14.49 13.62 3.32
CA ALA A 153 -13.73 14.80 3.69
C ALA A 153 -13.20 15.55 2.47
N GLU A 154 -12.59 16.70 2.73
CA GLU A 154 -11.74 17.40 1.76
C GLU A 154 -10.38 16.69 1.58
N PRO A 155 -9.66 16.94 0.47
CA PRO A 155 -8.39 16.29 0.15
C PRO A 155 -7.25 16.81 1.04
N CYS A 156 -7.21 16.37 2.30
CA CYS A 156 -6.28 16.85 3.32
C CYS A 156 -4.84 16.97 2.80
N GLY A 157 -4.27 18.16 2.93
CA GLY A 157 -2.93 18.50 2.43
C GLY A 157 -2.94 19.24 1.10
N LEU A 158 -3.99 19.08 0.30
CA LEU A 158 -4.20 19.78 -0.98
C LEU A 158 -5.47 20.65 -0.97
N ASP A 159 -6.23 20.63 0.13
CA ASP A 159 -7.28 21.59 0.41
C ASP A 159 -6.71 23.01 0.49
N GLU A 160 -7.52 23.98 0.06
CA GLU A 160 -7.17 25.42 0.00
C GLU A 160 -5.87 25.77 -0.76
N ALA A 161 -5.29 24.84 -1.53
CA ALA A 161 -4.01 25.03 -2.19
C ALA A 161 -4.09 26.11 -3.29
N THR A 162 -3.37 27.23 -3.12
CA THR A 162 -3.22 28.25 -4.17
C THR A 162 -1.90 28.14 -4.92
N ASP A 163 -0.84 27.77 -4.19
CA ASP A 163 0.52 27.57 -4.68
C ASP A 163 1.10 26.34 -4.00
N LEU A 164 1.62 25.43 -4.82
CA LEU A 164 2.30 24.23 -4.39
C LEU A 164 3.74 24.30 -4.84
N TYR A 165 4.67 23.96 -3.95
CA TYR A 165 6.09 23.91 -4.25
C TYR A 165 6.59 22.47 -4.25
N PHE A 166 7.18 22.05 -5.36
CA PHE A 166 8.04 20.88 -5.41
C PHE A 166 9.45 21.27 -5.00
N TYR A 167 9.98 20.58 -4.00
CA TYR A 167 11.38 20.65 -3.61
C TYR A 167 12.13 19.47 -4.19
N LEU A 168 13.25 19.72 -4.86
CA LEU A 168 14.06 18.69 -5.46
C LEU A 168 15.03 18.08 -4.42
N PRO A 169 15.41 16.80 -4.56
CA PRO A 169 16.53 16.24 -3.81
C PRO A 169 17.77 17.12 -3.94
N GLY A 170 18.49 17.31 -2.83
CA GLY A 170 19.65 18.21 -2.72
C GLY A 170 19.30 19.62 -2.24
N ALA A 171 18.02 19.97 -2.08
CA ALA A 171 17.62 21.28 -1.56
C ALA A 171 18.23 21.54 -0.17
N PRO A 172 18.89 22.69 0.08
CA PRO A 172 19.41 23.01 1.41
C PRO A 172 18.27 23.12 2.43
N VAL A 173 18.26 22.26 3.45
CA VAL A 173 17.17 22.18 4.44
C VAL A 173 16.97 23.51 5.17
N LYS A 174 18.04 24.27 5.39
CA LYS A 174 18.02 25.60 6.03
C LYS A 174 17.29 26.67 5.20
N GLU A 175 17.06 26.43 3.92
CA GLU A 175 16.34 27.32 3.00
C GLU A 175 14.87 26.93 2.82
N LEU A 176 14.44 25.78 3.36
CA LEU A 176 13.07 25.31 3.28
C LEU A 176 12.20 25.92 4.41
N PRO A 177 10.88 26.11 4.20
CA PRO A 177 9.97 26.59 5.24
C PRO A 177 9.98 25.69 6.47
N THR A 178 9.91 26.28 7.67
CA THR A 178 9.90 25.53 8.92
C THR A 178 8.72 24.56 8.98
N GLU A 179 7.54 25.00 8.55
CA GLU A 179 6.33 24.17 8.51
C GLU A 179 6.54 22.91 7.66
N PHE A 180 7.19 23.03 6.50
CA PHE A 180 7.53 21.87 5.67
C PHE A 180 8.52 20.93 6.39
N THR A 181 9.57 21.49 6.99
CA THR A 181 10.61 20.68 7.66
C THR A 181 10.07 19.92 8.88
N GLU A 182 9.10 20.47 9.61
CA GLU A 182 8.48 19.81 10.76
C GLU A 182 7.68 18.56 10.35
N TRP A 183 6.95 18.63 9.23
CA TRP A 183 6.24 17.47 8.68
C TRP A 183 7.21 16.33 8.35
N ILE A 184 8.26 16.63 7.58
CA ILE A 184 9.15 15.59 7.06
C ILE A 184 10.12 15.02 8.11
N GLN A 185 10.49 15.78 9.14
CA GLN A 185 11.24 15.25 10.29
C GLN A 185 10.46 14.14 10.98
N THR A 186 9.15 14.36 11.15
CA THR A 186 8.29 13.43 11.88
C THR A 186 7.91 12.21 11.02
N CYS A 187 7.60 12.40 9.73
CA CYS A 187 7.06 11.34 8.87
C CYS A 187 8.11 10.60 8.01
N ALA A 188 9.21 11.26 7.62
CA ALA A 188 10.25 10.67 6.77
C ALA A 188 11.53 10.29 7.54
N GLY A 189 11.54 10.46 8.86
CA GLY A 189 12.67 10.07 9.71
C GLY A 189 13.95 10.87 9.45
N MET A 190 13.84 12.11 8.96
CA MET A 190 14.98 13.02 8.85
C MET A 190 15.48 13.40 10.24
N ASP A 191 16.80 13.28 10.43
CA ASP A 191 17.44 13.74 11.66
C ASP A 191 17.74 15.25 11.60
N GLU A 192 17.98 15.84 12.78
CA GLU A 192 18.31 17.27 12.95
C GLU A 192 19.62 17.68 12.26
N THR A 193 20.43 16.72 11.83
CA THR A 193 21.74 16.93 11.21
C THR A 193 21.68 16.91 9.67
N THR A 194 20.53 16.58 9.11
CA THR A 194 20.33 16.51 7.66
C THR A 194 20.41 17.90 7.04
N GLU A 195 21.43 18.15 6.22
CA GLU A 195 21.68 19.48 5.62
C GLU A 195 21.00 19.66 4.26
N GLU A 196 20.75 18.56 3.54
CA GLU A 196 20.15 18.54 2.20
C GLU A 196 18.96 17.58 2.15
N LEU A 197 17.89 17.96 1.45
CA LEU A 197 16.68 17.17 1.31
C LEU A 197 16.98 15.89 0.50
N PRO A 198 16.77 14.67 1.04
CA PRO A 198 17.18 13.44 0.35
C PRO A 198 16.15 12.94 -0.68
N PHE A 199 14.98 13.56 -0.75
CA PHE A 199 13.84 13.14 -1.57
C PHE A 199 13.11 14.34 -2.20
N TYR A 200 12.14 14.06 -3.09
CA TYR A 200 11.24 15.11 -3.58
C TYR A 200 10.25 15.50 -2.48
N GLY A 201 10.15 16.80 -2.20
CA GLY A 201 9.12 17.35 -1.31
C GLY A 201 7.97 17.95 -2.11
N LEU A 202 6.76 17.94 -1.56
CA LEU A 202 5.65 18.76 -2.04
C LEU A 202 5.07 19.54 -0.87
N PHE A 203 4.95 20.86 -1.01
CA PHE A 203 4.48 21.74 0.06
C PHE A 203 3.31 22.60 -0.39
N ASN A 204 2.20 22.52 0.34
CA ASN A 204 1.08 23.43 0.20
C ASN A 204 1.37 24.69 1.02
N VAL A 205 1.69 25.79 0.32
CA VAL A 205 2.12 27.04 0.94
C VAL A 205 1.00 27.69 1.77
N SER A 206 -0.24 27.53 1.31
CA SER A 206 -1.41 28.17 1.95
C SER A 206 -1.82 27.46 3.23
N ALA A 207 -1.84 26.13 3.21
CA ALA A 207 -2.28 25.32 4.33
C ALA A 207 -1.13 24.83 5.24
N GLY A 208 0.12 24.94 4.79
CA GLY A 208 1.30 24.54 5.56
C GLY A 208 1.52 23.03 5.64
N PHE A 209 0.99 22.25 4.70
CA PHE A 209 1.14 20.79 4.67
C PHE A 209 2.31 20.34 3.80
N GLY A 210 3.16 19.46 4.34
CA GLY A 210 4.33 18.91 3.68
C GLY A 210 4.23 17.42 3.39
N PHE A 211 4.39 17.03 2.13
CA PHE A 211 4.47 15.65 1.68
C PHE A 211 5.93 15.25 1.43
N SER A 212 6.23 14.00 1.74
CA SER A 212 7.50 13.34 1.41
C SER A 212 7.31 12.41 0.21
N GLY A 213 8.19 12.52 -0.79
CA GLY A 213 8.18 11.66 -1.98
C GLY A 213 9.04 10.42 -1.81
N TYR A 214 8.49 9.24 -2.08
CA TYR A 214 9.16 7.96 -1.93
C TYR A 214 9.38 7.32 -3.30
N ASP A 215 10.62 6.94 -3.60
CA ASP A 215 10.97 6.24 -4.84
C ASP A 215 10.53 4.77 -4.73
N ILE A 216 9.38 4.46 -5.31
CA ILE A 216 8.77 3.12 -5.31
C ILE A 216 9.49 2.14 -6.27
N SER A 217 10.53 2.59 -7.00
CA SER A 217 11.37 1.68 -7.80
C SER A 217 12.55 1.11 -7.01
N LYS A 218 13.02 1.81 -5.95
CA LYS A 218 14.15 1.35 -5.12
C LYS A 218 13.79 0.25 -4.13
N THR A 219 12.52 0.05 -3.84
CA THR A 219 12.05 -1.13 -3.08
C THR A 219 12.13 -2.42 -3.90
N ASN A 220 12.35 -2.33 -5.23
CA ASN A 220 12.52 -3.45 -6.16
C ASN A 220 13.99 -3.83 -6.47
N THR A 221 15.00 -3.14 -5.93
CA THR A 221 16.43 -3.46 -6.16
C THR A 221 17.21 -3.62 -4.85
N ASN A 222 17.08 -4.76 -4.18
CA ASN A 222 18.09 -5.20 -3.21
C ASN A 222 18.99 -6.26 -3.86
N GLU A 223 19.98 -5.81 -4.63
CA GLU A 223 21.25 -6.54 -4.72
C GLU A 223 21.99 -6.34 -3.39
N VAL A 224 21.93 -7.36 -2.52
CA VAL A 224 22.80 -7.44 -1.36
C VAL A 224 24.20 -7.89 -1.80
N ASN A 225 25.16 -6.96 -1.80
CA ASN A 225 26.58 -7.30 -1.91
C ASN A 225 27.02 -8.07 -0.67
N ALA A 226 27.20 -9.38 -0.82
CA ALA A 226 27.58 -10.35 0.21
C ALA A 226 29.05 -10.28 0.66
N ALA A 227 29.63 -9.08 0.81
CA ALA A 227 31.06 -8.90 1.07
C ALA A 227 31.42 -8.33 2.46
N ASP A 228 30.45 -7.91 3.27
CA ASP A 228 30.77 -7.33 4.57
C ASP A 228 29.91 -7.92 5.66
N LEU A 229 30.26 -9.14 6.09
CA LEU A 229 30.07 -9.68 7.44
C LEU A 229 30.83 -11.03 7.51
N THR A 230 32.15 -10.99 7.27
CA THR A 230 33.03 -12.12 7.63
C THR A 230 33.35 -12.05 9.12
N GLY A 231 32.78 -12.97 9.89
CA GLY A 231 33.11 -13.17 11.30
C GLY A 231 32.59 -14.50 11.81
N THR A 232 33.28 -15.60 11.42
CA THR A 232 33.40 -16.92 12.10
C THR A 232 32.10 -17.57 12.56
N ASP A 233 31.53 -18.50 11.79
CA ASP A 233 31.83 -19.96 11.79
C ASP A 233 31.74 -20.62 13.18
N ASP A 234 30.63 -21.31 13.43
CA ASP A 234 30.68 -22.71 13.82
C ASP A 234 29.41 -23.41 13.30
N GLY A 235 29.63 -24.48 12.55
CA GLY A 235 28.73 -24.95 11.50
C GLY A 235 27.46 -25.67 11.95
N ILE A 236 26.50 -25.72 11.02
CA ILE A 236 25.67 -26.88 10.73
C ILE A 236 25.61 -26.98 9.19
N GLU A 237 25.92 -28.18 8.69
CA GLU A 237 25.97 -28.54 7.28
C GLU A 237 24.71 -28.17 6.51
N SER A 238 24.95 -27.67 5.30
CA SER A 238 23.99 -27.62 4.21
C SER A 238 23.47 -29.01 3.88
N THR A 239 22.17 -29.23 4.05
CA THR A 239 21.42 -30.12 3.18
C THR A 239 20.47 -29.27 2.37
N GLU A 240 20.78 -29.12 1.08
CA GLU A 240 19.78 -28.81 0.07
C GLU A 240 18.71 -29.91 0.15
N ASP A 241 17.54 -29.57 0.70
CA ASP A 241 16.32 -30.31 0.41
C ASP A 241 15.26 -29.30 -0.02
N THR A 242 14.87 -29.43 -1.27
CA THR A 242 13.74 -28.76 -1.88
C THR A 242 12.46 -29.27 -1.22
N ALA A 243 12.08 -28.67 -0.09
CA ALA A 243 10.79 -28.91 0.51
C ALA A 243 9.73 -28.04 -0.20
N ASP A 244 9.11 -28.66 -1.19
CA ASP A 244 7.72 -28.42 -1.57
C ASP A 244 6.84 -28.42 -0.32
N THR A 245 6.56 -27.25 0.25
CA THR A 245 5.57 -27.09 1.33
C THR A 245 4.17 -27.06 0.74
N SER A 246 3.72 -28.22 0.22
CA SER A 246 2.30 -28.54 0.30
C SER A 246 2.00 -28.86 1.77
N ALA A 247 1.25 -28.01 2.46
CA ALA A 247 0.75 -28.33 3.79
C ALA A 247 -0.06 -29.64 3.72
N ALA A 248 0.45 -30.71 4.32
CA ALA A 248 -0.26 -31.96 4.42
C ALA A 248 -1.56 -31.74 5.22
N ALA A 249 -2.69 -32.26 4.73
CA ALA A 249 -3.98 -32.13 5.41
C ALA A 249 -3.90 -32.66 6.85
N ASN A 250 -4.34 -31.85 7.82
CA ASN A 250 -4.38 -32.21 9.25
C ASN A 250 -5.85 -32.29 9.72
N PRO A 251 -6.54 -33.42 9.44
CA PRO A 251 -7.99 -33.53 9.62
C PRO A 251 -8.45 -33.35 11.09
N ALA A 252 -7.58 -33.61 12.07
CA ALA A 252 -7.89 -33.40 13.48
C ALA A 252 -7.90 -31.91 13.86
N MET A 253 -6.96 -31.12 13.33
CA MET A 253 -6.98 -29.66 13.50
C MET A 253 -8.09 -29.02 12.68
N ASP A 254 -8.38 -29.56 11.49
CA ASP A 254 -9.51 -29.09 10.69
C ASP A 254 -10.85 -29.28 11.43
N GLU A 255 -11.04 -30.42 12.12
CA GLU A 255 -12.23 -30.63 12.96
C GLU A 255 -12.30 -29.63 14.12
N LYS A 256 -11.17 -29.36 14.79
CA LYS A 256 -11.09 -28.42 15.92
C LYS A 256 -11.40 -26.98 15.52
N PHE A 257 -11.02 -26.57 14.31
CA PHE A 257 -11.24 -25.22 13.78
C PHE A 257 -12.30 -25.18 12.66
N ALA A 258 -13.23 -26.13 12.65
CA ALA A 258 -14.24 -26.26 11.59
C ALA A 258 -15.10 -25.01 11.40
N ALA A 259 -15.40 -24.25 12.47
CA ALA A 259 -16.14 -23.00 12.37
C ALA A 259 -15.37 -21.92 11.58
N ALA A 260 -14.10 -21.71 11.94
CA ALA A 260 -13.21 -20.78 11.23
C ALA A 260 -13.00 -21.21 9.76
N LEU A 261 -12.84 -22.52 9.52
CA LEU A 261 -12.72 -23.05 8.16
C LEU A 261 -13.98 -22.86 7.33
N ASN A 262 -15.18 -23.02 7.92
CA ASN A 262 -16.43 -22.77 7.20
C ASN A 262 -16.60 -21.28 6.87
N GLU A 263 -16.23 -20.39 7.78
CA GLU A 263 -16.28 -18.95 7.55
C GLU A 263 -15.28 -18.52 6.45
N VAL A 264 -14.04 -19.00 6.52
CA VAL A 264 -13.04 -18.79 5.46
C VAL A 264 -13.53 -19.34 4.12
N ALA A 265 -14.13 -20.54 4.10
CA ALA A 265 -14.65 -21.13 2.87
C ALA A 265 -15.79 -20.31 2.26
N ASP A 266 -16.60 -19.61 3.07
CA ASP A 266 -17.64 -18.71 2.59
C ASP A 266 -17.03 -17.48 1.89
N TYR A 267 -16.04 -16.83 2.51
CA TYR A 267 -15.30 -15.72 1.91
C TYR A 267 -14.52 -16.14 0.64
N GLU A 268 -13.89 -17.32 0.65
CA GLU A 268 -13.20 -17.88 -0.53
C GLU A 268 -14.18 -18.20 -1.67
N ASN A 269 -15.40 -18.63 -1.34
CA ASN A 269 -16.44 -18.87 -2.33
C ASN A 269 -16.87 -17.57 -3.02
N HIS A 270 -16.98 -16.46 -2.28
CA HIS A 270 -17.20 -15.13 -2.86
C HIS A 270 -16.03 -14.70 -3.75
N LEU A 271 -14.78 -14.84 -3.28
CA LEU A 271 -13.58 -14.54 -4.07
C LEU A 271 -13.50 -15.29 -5.40
N THR A 272 -14.05 -16.51 -5.46
CA THR A 272 -13.93 -17.39 -6.63
C THR A 272 -15.10 -17.29 -7.60
N ASN A 273 -16.32 -17.08 -7.09
CA ASN A 273 -17.53 -17.24 -7.90
C ASN A 273 -18.23 -15.93 -8.23
N ASP A 274 -17.94 -14.86 -7.50
CA ASP A 274 -18.57 -13.56 -7.72
C ASP A 274 -17.72 -12.68 -8.64
N ALA A 275 -18.38 -11.79 -9.37
CA ALA A 275 -17.70 -10.74 -10.12
C ALA A 275 -17.38 -9.59 -9.15
N LEU A 276 -16.15 -9.57 -8.65
CA LEU A 276 -15.69 -8.65 -7.62
C LEU A 276 -14.79 -7.54 -8.18
N SER A 277 -14.87 -6.35 -7.57
CA SER A 277 -13.85 -5.33 -7.76
C SER A 277 -12.56 -5.69 -7.01
N GLN A 278 -11.44 -5.04 -7.33
CA GLN A 278 -10.19 -5.25 -6.58
C GLN A 278 -10.32 -4.83 -5.11
N GLN A 279 -11.14 -3.83 -4.81
CA GLN A 279 -11.43 -3.43 -3.43
C GLN A 279 -12.16 -4.54 -2.67
N ASP A 280 -13.17 -5.16 -3.29
CA ASP A 280 -13.91 -6.28 -2.67
C ASP A 280 -12.98 -7.48 -2.45
N MET A 281 -12.08 -7.77 -3.42
CA MET A 281 -11.08 -8.83 -3.27
C MET A 281 -10.12 -8.55 -2.10
N ASN A 282 -9.66 -7.30 -1.96
CA ASN A 282 -8.81 -6.88 -0.84
C ASN A 282 -9.55 -7.01 0.50
N GLU A 283 -10.85 -6.73 0.50
CA GLU A 283 -11.68 -6.83 1.70
C GLU A 283 -11.90 -8.29 2.12
N TYR A 284 -12.29 -9.17 1.21
CA TYR A 284 -12.43 -10.60 1.52
C TYR A 284 -11.10 -11.21 1.96
N ALA A 285 -9.98 -10.83 1.34
CA ALA A 285 -8.65 -11.26 1.78
C ALA A 285 -8.34 -10.81 3.23
N ARG A 286 -8.69 -9.58 3.60
CA ARG A 286 -8.58 -9.09 4.99
C ARG A 286 -9.52 -9.82 5.95
N LYS A 287 -10.77 -10.09 5.54
CA LYS A 287 -11.74 -10.87 6.33
C LYS A 287 -11.19 -12.27 6.62
N ILE A 288 -10.61 -12.95 5.63
CA ILE A 288 -9.95 -14.25 5.79
C ILE A 288 -8.77 -14.18 6.76
N TYR A 289 -7.91 -13.15 6.65
CA TYR A 289 -6.81 -12.96 7.61
C TYR A 289 -7.33 -12.73 9.04
N GLY A 290 -8.35 -11.89 9.19
CA GLY A 290 -8.97 -11.59 10.49
C GLY A 290 -9.55 -12.82 11.19
N VAL A 291 -10.14 -13.77 10.45
CA VAL A 291 -10.60 -15.04 11.03
C VAL A 291 -9.43 -15.78 11.70
N TRP A 292 -8.30 -15.91 11.02
CA TRP A 292 -7.15 -16.64 11.57
C TRP A 292 -6.45 -15.89 12.71
N ASP A 293 -6.37 -14.55 12.64
CA ASP A 293 -5.82 -13.74 13.74
C ASP A 293 -6.68 -13.85 15.02
N ASN A 294 -8.01 -13.86 14.86
CA ASN A 294 -8.94 -14.10 15.96
C ASN A 294 -8.73 -15.49 16.59
N GLU A 295 -8.56 -16.53 15.77
CA GLU A 295 -8.27 -17.88 16.28
C GLU A 295 -6.90 -17.96 16.96
N LEU A 296 -5.88 -17.27 16.44
CA LEU A 296 -4.56 -17.18 17.07
C LEU A 296 -4.67 -16.61 18.48
N ASN A 297 -5.38 -15.49 18.63
CA ASN A 297 -5.62 -14.87 19.92
C ASN A 297 -6.44 -15.75 20.89
N LYS A 298 -7.40 -16.54 20.38
CA LYS A 298 -8.16 -17.50 21.20
C LYS A 298 -7.28 -18.65 21.70
N VAL A 299 -6.43 -19.21 20.84
CA VAL A 299 -5.49 -20.27 21.21
C VAL A 299 -4.45 -19.75 22.19
N TRP A 300 -3.91 -18.55 21.96
CA TRP A 300 -2.98 -17.87 22.85
C TRP A 300 -3.53 -17.73 24.28
N LYS A 301 -4.76 -17.21 24.42
CA LYS A 301 -5.43 -17.07 25.72
C LYS A 301 -5.61 -18.41 26.45
N GLN A 302 -5.89 -19.49 25.71
CA GLN A 302 -5.98 -20.82 26.29
C GLN A 302 -4.61 -21.30 26.78
N LEU A 303 -3.54 -21.08 26.01
CA LEU A 303 -2.18 -21.42 26.41
C LEU A 303 -1.74 -20.66 27.67
N GLU A 304 -2.07 -19.36 27.77
CA GLU A 304 -1.78 -18.57 28.97
C GLU A 304 -2.43 -19.12 30.25
N SER A 305 -3.58 -19.80 30.11
CA SER A 305 -4.27 -20.43 31.24
C SER A 305 -3.77 -21.83 31.59
N GLN A 306 -3.08 -22.51 30.67
CA GLN A 306 -2.70 -23.93 30.79
C GLN A 306 -1.20 -24.15 30.96
N LEU A 307 -0.37 -23.23 30.47
CA LEU A 307 1.08 -23.34 30.54
C LEU A 307 1.63 -22.72 31.83
N GLU A 308 2.71 -23.33 32.34
CA GLU A 308 3.45 -22.75 33.46
C GLU A 308 4.13 -21.44 33.05
N ALA A 309 4.33 -20.52 34.00
CA ALA A 309 4.83 -19.18 33.73
C ALA A 309 6.15 -19.16 32.93
N SER A 310 7.06 -20.10 33.20
CA SER A 310 8.35 -20.21 32.47
C SER A 310 8.17 -20.66 31.02
N GLN A 311 7.25 -21.59 30.76
CA GLN A 311 6.96 -22.07 29.40
C GLN A 311 6.25 -20.99 28.58
N MET A 312 5.35 -20.25 29.22
CA MET A 312 4.65 -19.14 28.58
C MET A 312 5.60 -17.98 28.24
N GLU A 313 6.62 -17.73 29.08
CA GLU A 313 7.63 -16.71 28.78
C GLU A 313 8.53 -17.09 27.62
N GLU A 314 8.96 -18.36 27.55
CA GLU A 314 9.69 -18.87 26.39
C GLU A 314 8.83 -18.77 25.12
N LEU A 315 7.55 -19.09 25.22
CA LEU A 315 6.62 -18.99 24.10
C LEU A 315 6.43 -17.54 23.63
N ARG A 316 6.40 -16.54 24.53
CA ARG A 316 6.37 -15.11 24.17
C ARG A 316 7.58 -14.66 23.37
N ILE A 317 8.76 -15.18 23.68
CA ILE A 317 9.97 -14.89 22.91
C ILE A 317 9.81 -15.44 21.49
N LYS A 318 9.43 -16.71 21.36
CA LYS A 318 9.20 -17.36 20.06
C LYS A 318 8.09 -16.70 19.25
N GLU A 319 7.03 -16.24 19.91
CA GLU A 319 5.91 -15.56 19.25
C GLU A 319 6.35 -14.20 18.68
N ARG A 320 7.17 -13.42 19.42
CA ARG A 320 7.73 -12.17 18.90
C ARG A 320 8.63 -12.39 17.70
N GLU A 321 9.48 -13.42 17.75
CA GLU A 321 10.33 -13.81 16.62
C GLU A 321 9.51 -14.26 15.42
N TRP A 322 8.47 -15.06 15.66
CA TRP A 322 7.56 -15.51 14.61
C TRP A 322 6.77 -14.34 13.99
N ILE A 323 6.29 -13.38 14.79
CA ILE A 323 5.62 -12.18 14.27
C ILE A 323 6.58 -11.39 13.36
N ALA A 324 7.82 -11.15 13.81
CA ALA A 324 8.80 -10.45 12.99
C ALA A 324 9.09 -11.17 11.66
N TYR A 325 9.15 -12.51 11.70
CA TYR A 325 9.27 -13.34 10.50
C TYR A 325 8.03 -13.26 9.59
N LYS A 326 6.82 -13.33 10.17
CA LYS A 326 5.56 -13.20 9.45
C LYS A 326 5.47 -11.86 8.72
N GLU A 327 5.73 -10.74 9.39
CA GLU A 327 5.66 -9.41 8.78
C GLU A 327 6.65 -9.28 7.60
N LYS A 328 7.83 -9.89 7.72
CA LYS A 328 8.81 -9.93 6.62
C LYS A 328 8.29 -10.73 5.42
N GLU A 329 7.70 -11.89 5.65
CA GLU A 329 7.18 -12.73 4.56
C GLU A 329 5.88 -12.17 3.94
N ILE A 330 5.02 -11.50 4.72
CA ILE A 330 3.87 -10.74 4.22
C ILE A 330 4.36 -9.64 3.27
N LYS A 331 5.29 -8.79 3.73
CA LYS A 331 5.85 -7.72 2.90
C LYS A 331 6.51 -8.26 1.64
N LYS A 332 7.24 -9.37 1.76
CA LYS A 332 7.87 -10.04 0.60
C LYS A 332 6.84 -10.58 -0.40
N ALA A 333 5.70 -11.10 0.06
CA ALA A 333 4.63 -11.55 -0.81
C ALA A 333 3.97 -10.37 -1.55
N GLY A 334 3.78 -9.24 -0.86
CA GLY A 334 3.26 -8.01 -1.45
C GLY A 334 4.22 -7.31 -2.42
N ALA A 335 5.52 -7.57 -2.33
CA ALA A 335 6.55 -6.83 -3.04
C ALA A 335 6.41 -6.80 -4.57
N GLU A 336 5.95 -7.89 -5.19
CA GLU A 336 5.72 -7.93 -6.66
C GLU A 336 4.56 -7.00 -7.09
N PHE A 337 3.70 -6.63 -6.15
CA PHE A 337 2.53 -5.81 -6.37
C PHE A 337 2.62 -4.45 -5.68
N GLU A 338 3.79 -4.09 -5.12
CA GLU A 338 3.97 -2.93 -4.26
C GLU A 338 3.45 -1.63 -4.90
N GLY A 339 2.60 -0.90 -4.18
CA GLY A 339 1.88 0.30 -4.64
C GLY A 339 0.69 0.01 -5.56
N GLY A 340 0.47 -1.26 -5.94
CA GLY A 340 -0.65 -1.70 -6.76
C GLY A 340 -1.86 -2.11 -5.92
N SER A 341 -3.06 -1.98 -6.50
CA SER A 341 -4.32 -2.33 -5.84
C SER A 341 -4.43 -3.81 -5.43
N MET A 342 -3.54 -4.68 -5.92
CA MET A 342 -3.48 -6.11 -5.60
C MET A 342 -2.54 -6.44 -4.42
N GLN A 343 -1.60 -5.56 -4.07
CA GLN A 343 -0.71 -5.75 -2.91
C GLN A 343 -1.46 -6.07 -1.62
N PRO A 344 -2.46 -5.29 -1.18
CA PRO A 344 -3.16 -5.58 0.08
C PRO A 344 -3.88 -6.93 0.05
N CYS A 345 -4.37 -7.39 -1.11
CA CYS A 345 -4.93 -8.73 -1.26
C CYS A 345 -3.86 -9.80 -1.00
N ILE A 346 -2.70 -9.68 -1.65
CA ILE A 346 -1.63 -10.67 -1.58
C ILE A 346 -0.99 -10.71 -0.19
N GLU A 347 -0.77 -9.55 0.42
CA GLU A 347 -0.29 -9.43 1.79
C GLU A 347 -1.25 -10.05 2.80
N ALA A 348 -2.54 -9.72 2.70
CA ALA A 348 -3.56 -10.28 3.58
C ALA A 348 -3.70 -11.80 3.41
N MET A 349 -3.67 -12.30 2.17
CA MET A 349 -3.69 -13.75 1.90
C MET A 349 -2.45 -14.45 2.47
N LYS A 350 -1.26 -13.85 2.36
CA LYS A 350 -0.04 -14.41 2.97
C LYS A 350 -0.12 -14.40 4.50
N GLY A 351 -0.62 -13.32 5.08
CA GLY A 351 -0.85 -13.21 6.52
C GLY A 351 -1.81 -14.28 7.03
N ALA A 352 -2.90 -14.52 6.30
CA ALA A 352 -3.86 -15.58 6.61
C ALA A 352 -3.22 -16.97 6.59
N GLU A 353 -2.47 -17.30 5.54
CA GLU A 353 -1.78 -18.59 5.38
C GLU A 353 -0.85 -18.88 6.57
N MET A 354 0.02 -17.92 6.88
CA MET A 354 1.01 -18.08 7.96
C MET A 354 0.35 -18.13 9.34
N THR A 355 -0.68 -17.31 9.55
CA THR A 355 -1.40 -17.26 10.82
C THR A 355 -2.19 -18.54 11.05
N LYS A 356 -2.82 -19.12 10.02
CA LYS A 356 -3.43 -20.46 10.10
C LYS A 356 -2.44 -21.52 10.54
N ALA A 357 -1.25 -21.55 9.93
CA ALA A 357 -0.21 -22.52 10.27
C ALA A 357 0.21 -22.38 11.74
N ARG A 358 0.38 -21.14 12.22
CA ARG A 358 0.73 -20.87 13.62
C ARG A 358 -0.38 -21.26 14.59
N VAL A 359 -1.64 -21.00 14.24
CA VAL A 359 -2.80 -21.47 15.02
C VAL A 359 -2.73 -22.97 15.23
N TYR A 360 -2.43 -23.75 14.19
CA TYR A 360 -2.36 -25.21 14.29
C TYR A 360 -1.19 -25.65 15.16
N GLU A 361 -0.01 -25.05 14.98
CA GLU A 361 1.17 -25.33 15.81
C GLU A 361 0.89 -25.07 17.30
N LEU A 362 0.35 -23.89 17.63
CA LEU A 362 0.02 -23.54 19.01
C LEU A 362 -1.10 -24.43 19.58
N ALA A 363 -2.05 -24.85 18.74
CA ALA A 363 -3.16 -25.70 19.16
C ALA A 363 -2.75 -27.13 19.52
N GLU A 364 -1.60 -27.61 19.04
CA GLU A 364 -0.98 -28.87 19.45
C GLU A 364 -0.41 -28.82 20.87
N MET A 365 -0.13 -27.62 21.39
CA MET A 365 0.37 -27.42 22.76
C MET A 365 -0.77 -27.41 23.79
N LEU A 366 -2.03 -27.32 23.35
CA LEU A 366 -3.21 -27.39 24.21
C LEU A 366 -3.47 -28.83 24.66
N LYS A 367 -3.83 -29.02 25.92
CA LYS A 367 -4.08 -30.35 26.52
C LYS A 367 -5.54 -30.79 26.45
#